data_AF-B1PWN6-F1
#
_entry.id   AF-B1PWN6-F1
#
_cell.length_a   1.000
_cell.length_b   1.000
_cell.length_c   1.000
_cell.angle_alpha   90.00
_cell.angle_beta   90.00
_cell.angle_gamma   90.00
#
_symmetry.space_group_name_H-M   'P 1'
#
loop_
_entity.id
_entity.type
_entity.pdbx_description
1 polymer ?
#
loop_
_entity_poly.entity_id
_entity_poly.type
_entity_poly.pdbx_seq_one_letter_code
_entity_poly.pdbx_strand_id
1 'polypeptide(L)'
;SPVWDTLLALLAMQDCERELTPQMERALDWVLANEVRYYGDWSKKVRGVEPSGWAFERANLNYPDIDDTVVALIVLARLPRALLDQPRIRAVIDRALGWTLAMQSSNGGWAAFDKDNDHLIITKIPFCGFGEALDPPSADVTAHVLEALGLLGFDRHHPAVARGYQFLRKEQEADGSWFGRWGVNHIYGTAAVLPALAAIGEDMSQPYIRAAAEWIIAHQNADGGWGE
;
A
#
# COMPACT_ATOMS: atom_id res chain seq x y z
N SER A 1 -6.68 -11.70 -8.51
CA SER A 1 -6.13 -10.34 -8.62
C SER A 1 -6.79 -9.46 -9.68
N PRO A 2 -8.06 -9.61 -10.12
CA PRO A 2 -8.56 -8.73 -11.20
C PRO A 2 -8.51 -7.24 -10.87
N VAL A 3 -8.71 -6.85 -9.61
CA VAL A 3 -8.59 -5.45 -9.18
C VAL A 3 -7.13 -5.04 -9.14
N TRP A 4 -6.32 -5.73 -8.36
CA TRP A 4 -4.87 -5.55 -8.27
C TRP A 4 -4.16 -5.46 -9.63
N ASP A 5 -4.40 -6.41 -10.53
CA ASP A 5 -3.79 -6.46 -11.87
C ASP A 5 -4.22 -5.25 -12.72
N THR A 6 -5.47 -4.81 -12.60
CA THR A 6 -5.97 -3.63 -13.30
C THR A 6 -5.30 -2.36 -12.78
N LEU A 7 -5.14 -2.26 -11.46
CA LEU A 7 -4.48 -1.13 -10.81
C LEU A 7 -3.00 -1.03 -11.19
N LEU A 8 -2.25 -2.13 -11.07
CA LEU A 8 -0.84 -2.18 -11.48
C LEU A 8 -0.66 -1.92 -12.97
N ALA A 9 -1.56 -2.42 -13.84
CA ALA A 9 -1.53 -2.12 -15.26
C ALA A 9 -1.78 -0.63 -15.54
N LEU A 10 -2.68 0.02 -14.81
CA LEU A 10 -2.90 1.46 -14.92
C LEU A 10 -1.67 2.25 -14.46
N LEU A 11 -1.04 1.87 -13.35
CA LEU A 11 0.21 2.50 -12.87
C LEU A 11 1.34 2.37 -13.90
N ALA A 12 1.60 1.16 -14.41
CA ALA A 12 2.63 0.95 -15.42
C ALA A 12 2.39 1.78 -16.67
N MET A 13 1.13 1.99 -17.06
CA MET A 13 0.78 2.85 -18.20
C MET A 13 0.97 4.34 -17.88
N GLN A 14 0.74 4.77 -16.64
CA GLN A 14 1.04 6.13 -16.17
C GLN A 14 2.56 6.38 -16.10
N ASP A 15 3.35 5.39 -15.70
CA ASP A 15 4.83 5.48 -15.67
C ASP A 15 5.44 5.60 -17.06
N CYS A 16 4.78 5.06 -18.08
CA CYS A 16 5.16 5.25 -19.48
C CYS A 16 4.84 6.67 -20.03
N GLU A 17 4.40 7.61 -19.17
CA GLU A 17 4.03 9.00 -19.52
C GLU A 17 3.02 9.09 -20.69
N ARG A 18 2.13 8.10 -20.79
CA ARG A 18 1.13 8.07 -21.86
C ARG A 18 -0.07 8.92 -21.49
N GLU A 19 -0.61 9.65 -22.47
CA GLU A 19 -1.94 10.22 -22.34
C GLU A 19 -2.97 9.13 -22.07
N LEU A 20 -4.02 9.49 -21.33
CA LEU A 20 -5.09 8.56 -20.96
C LEU A 20 -5.79 8.07 -22.23
N THR A 21 -5.64 6.79 -22.53
CA THR A 21 -6.32 6.16 -23.67
C THR A 21 -7.77 5.81 -23.33
N PRO A 22 -8.67 5.63 -24.32
CA PRO A 22 -10.04 5.16 -24.05
C PRO A 22 -10.10 3.82 -23.30
N GLN A 23 -9.09 2.96 -23.46
CA GLN A 23 -8.96 1.70 -22.73
C GLN A 23 -8.66 1.95 -21.26
N MET A 24 -7.76 2.89 -20.96
CA MET A 24 -7.44 3.30 -19.59
C MET A 24 -8.62 3.99 -18.92
N GLU A 25 -9.37 4.82 -19.63
CA GLU A 25 -10.62 5.43 -19.13
C GLU A 25 -11.65 4.37 -18.72
N ARG A 26 -11.87 3.36 -19.56
CA ARG A 26 -12.78 2.25 -19.22
C ARG A 26 -12.28 1.43 -18.02
N ALA A 27 -10.97 1.21 -17.92
CA ALA A 27 -10.39 0.54 -16.76
C ALA A 27 -10.55 1.39 -15.49
N LEU A 28 -10.36 2.71 -15.58
CA LEU A 28 -10.60 3.64 -14.48
C LEU A 28 -12.06 3.65 -14.04
N ASP A 29 -13.01 3.77 -14.97
CA ASP A 29 -14.44 3.71 -14.65
C ASP A 29 -14.81 2.36 -14.01
N TRP A 30 -14.18 1.26 -14.47
CA TRP A 30 -14.35 -0.05 -13.84
C TRP A 30 -13.79 -0.07 -12.42
N VAL A 31 -12.57 0.44 -12.17
CA VAL A 31 -12.01 0.56 -10.81
C VAL A 31 -12.95 1.36 -9.92
N LEU A 32 -13.41 2.54 -10.34
CA LEU A 32 -14.34 3.38 -9.57
C LEU A 32 -15.66 2.65 -9.26
N ALA A 33 -16.16 1.82 -10.18
CA ALA A 33 -17.37 1.03 -9.97
C ALA A 33 -17.20 -0.15 -9.00
N ASN A 34 -15.96 -0.57 -8.72
CA ASN A 34 -15.65 -1.63 -7.77
C ASN A 34 -15.27 -1.12 -6.37
N GLU A 35 -15.40 0.19 -6.10
CA GLU A 35 -15.26 0.71 -4.73
C GLU A 35 -16.25 -0.01 -3.79
N VAL A 36 -15.72 -0.62 -2.73
CA VAL A 36 -16.50 -1.31 -1.71
C VAL A 36 -17.13 -0.30 -0.76
N ARG A 37 -18.46 -0.19 -0.82
CA ARG A 37 -19.26 0.74 0.03
C ARG A 37 -20.02 0.04 1.15
N TYR A 38 -19.56 -1.15 1.54
CA TYR A 38 -20.16 -1.97 2.58
C TYR A 38 -19.26 -2.06 3.80
N TYR A 39 -19.88 -2.20 4.97
CA TYR A 39 -19.16 -2.46 6.21
C TYR A 39 -18.75 -3.93 6.27
N GLY A 40 -17.45 -4.17 6.14
CA GLY A 40 -16.83 -5.49 6.29
C GLY A 40 -16.48 -5.83 7.72
N ASP A 41 -15.75 -6.93 7.91
CA ASP A 41 -15.34 -7.38 9.25
C ASP A 41 -14.40 -6.39 9.96
N TRP A 42 -13.61 -5.63 9.19
CA TRP A 42 -12.80 -4.51 9.65
C TRP A 42 -13.58 -3.50 10.53
N SER A 43 -14.88 -3.33 10.24
CA SER A 43 -15.74 -2.37 10.93
C SER A 43 -16.01 -2.74 12.39
N LYS A 44 -15.72 -3.98 12.80
CA LYS A 44 -15.78 -4.42 14.20
C LYS A 44 -14.78 -3.65 15.06
N LYS A 45 -13.57 -3.42 14.53
CA LYS A 45 -12.47 -2.69 15.20
C LYS A 45 -12.48 -1.20 14.87
N VAL A 46 -12.84 -0.83 13.64
CA VAL A 46 -12.85 0.56 13.17
C VAL A 46 -14.28 1.04 12.95
N ARG A 47 -14.82 1.79 13.92
CA ARG A 47 -16.23 2.23 13.94
C ARG A 47 -16.38 3.69 13.54
N GLY A 48 -17.53 4.03 12.96
CA GLY A 48 -17.89 5.42 12.64
C GLY A 48 -17.13 6.01 11.46
N VAL A 49 -16.51 5.15 10.64
CA VAL A 49 -15.79 5.52 9.43
C VAL A 49 -16.62 5.10 8.23
N GLU A 50 -16.75 5.97 7.24
CA GLU A 50 -17.49 5.65 6.02
C GLU A 50 -16.78 4.50 5.27
N PRO A 51 -17.51 3.47 4.80
CA PRO A 51 -16.92 2.35 4.11
C PRO A 51 -16.42 2.79 2.72
N SER A 52 -15.19 2.39 2.43
CA SER A 52 -14.53 2.53 1.15
C SER A 52 -13.46 1.43 1.04
N GLY A 53 -12.73 1.42 -0.07
CA GLY A 53 -11.66 0.48 -0.34
C GLY A 53 -11.96 -0.42 -1.53
N TRP A 54 -10.98 -1.24 -1.87
CA TRP A 54 -11.04 -2.21 -2.94
C TRP A 54 -10.60 -3.57 -2.39
N ALA A 55 -11.14 -4.64 -2.97
CA ALA A 55 -10.73 -5.98 -2.65
C ALA A 55 -9.94 -6.55 -3.83
N PHE A 56 -9.00 -7.45 -3.54
CA PHE A 56 -8.23 -8.19 -4.54
C PHE A 56 -9.09 -8.90 -5.61
N GLU A 57 -10.26 -9.44 -5.23
CA GLU A 57 -11.17 -10.14 -6.14
C GLU A 57 -12.30 -9.27 -6.69
N ARG A 58 -12.96 -9.77 -7.74
CA ARG A 58 -14.05 -9.08 -8.44
C ARG A 58 -15.30 -8.84 -7.59
N ALA A 59 -15.59 -9.70 -6.63
CA ALA A 59 -16.89 -9.73 -5.95
C ALA A 59 -16.73 -10.07 -4.46
N ASN A 60 -15.88 -9.30 -3.77
CA ASN A 60 -15.65 -9.44 -2.35
C ASN A 60 -15.97 -8.12 -1.64
N LEU A 61 -17.22 -7.98 -1.20
CA LEU A 61 -17.71 -6.73 -0.62
C LEU A 61 -17.40 -6.59 0.89
N ASN A 62 -16.96 -7.66 1.54
CA ASN A 62 -16.81 -7.69 3.01
C ASN A 62 -15.35 -7.66 3.46
N TYR A 63 -14.40 -7.87 2.55
CA TYR A 63 -12.97 -7.87 2.84
C TYR A 63 -12.22 -6.99 1.81
N PRO A 64 -12.49 -5.67 1.77
CA PRO A 64 -11.55 -4.77 1.13
C PRO A 64 -10.22 -4.85 1.89
N ASP A 65 -9.12 -4.79 1.15
CA ASP A 65 -7.78 -4.79 1.71
C ASP A 65 -7.12 -3.42 1.51
N ILE A 66 -6.20 -3.12 2.42
CA ILE A 66 -5.51 -1.84 2.46
C ILE A 66 -4.62 -1.67 1.24
N ASP A 67 -4.01 -2.75 0.75
CA ASP A 67 -3.03 -2.69 -0.33
C ASP A 67 -3.69 -2.31 -1.66
N ASP A 68 -4.71 -3.05 -2.10
CA ASP A 68 -5.52 -2.72 -3.29
C ASP A 68 -6.11 -1.30 -3.15
N THR A 69 -6.53 -0.91 -1.95
CA THR A 69 -7.08 0.42 -1.70
C THR A 69 -6.06 1.53 -1.90
N VAL A 70 -4.84 1.39 -1.39
CA VAL A 70 -3.83 2.44 -1.53
C VAL A 70 -3.22 2.47 -2.92
N VAL A 71 -3.09 1.34 -3.61
CA VAL A 71 -2.70 1.34 -5.02
C VAL A 71 -3.78 2.01 -5.88
N ALA A 72 -5.07 1.84 -5.57
CA ALA A 72 -6.14 2.62 -6.19
C ALA A 72 -5.96 4.13 -5.93
N LEU A 73 -5.63 4.53 -4.70
CA LEU A 73 -5.33 5.93 -4.38
C LEU A 73 -4.11 6.47 -5.15
N ILE A 74 -3.05 5.68 -5.34
CA ILE A 74 -1.87 6.06 -6.14
C ILE A 74 -2.29 6.31 -7.60
N VAL A 75 -3.05 5.40 -8.21
CA VAL A 75 -3.57 5.56 -9.57
C VAL A 75 -4.39 6.85 -9.69
N LEU A 76 -5.31 7.07 -8.74
CA LEU A 76 -6.19 8.23 -8.73
C LEU A 76 -5.41 9.53 -8.55
N ALA A 77 -4.46 9.59 -7.61
CA ALA A 77 -3.62 10.77 -7.31
C ALA A 77 -2.80 11.23 -8.52
N ARG A 78 -2.49 10.31 -9.45
CA ARG A 78 -1.70 10.58 -10.66
C ARG A 78 -2.54 10.89 -11.90
N LEU A 79 -3.86 10.98 -11.78
CA LEU A 79 -4.73 11.34 -12.91
C LEU A 79 -4.49 12.79 -13.38
N PRO A 80 -4.76 13.11 -14.66
CA PRO A 80 -4.77 14.48 -15.14
C PRO A 80 -5.68 15.37 -14.30
N ARG A 81 -5.28 16.64 -14.09
CA ARG A 81 -6.00 17.59 -13.24
C ARG A 81 -7.49 17.73 -13.59
N ALA A 82 -7.81 17.69 -14.88
CA ALA A 82 -9.18 17.76 -15.37
C ALA A 82 -10.07 16.60 -14.89
N LEU A 83 -9.49 15.41 -14.62
CA LEU A 83 -10.20 14.29 -14.02
C LEU A 83 -10.20 14.38 -12.49
N LEU A 84 -9.05 14.67 -11.88
CA LEU A 84 -8.92 14.85 -10.43
C LEU A 84 -9.90 15.89 -9.86
N ASP A 85 -10.21 16.93 -10.62
CA ASP A 85 -11.12 17.99 -10.19
C ASP A 85 -12.60 17.60 -10.30
N GLN A 86 -12.92 16.43 -10.88
CA GLN A 86 -14.29 15.94 -10.93
C GLN A 86 -14.80 15.56 -9.53
N PRO A 87 -15.99 16.05 -9.10
CA PRO A 87 -16.54 15.73 -7.79
C PRO A 87 -16.67 14.23 -7.51
N ARG A 88 -16.95 13.42 -8.54
CA ARG A 88 -17.05 11.96 -8.41
C ARG A 88 -15.73 11.32 -7.97
N ILE A 89 -14.60 11.80 -8.49
CA ILE A 89 -13.27 11.25 -8.19
C ILE A 89 -12.79 11.73 -6.83
N ARG A 90 -12.94 13.04 -6.55
CA ARG A 90 -12.58 13.60 -5.23
C ARG A 90 -13.31 12.91 -4.09
N ALA A 91 -14.62 12.69 -4.24
CA ALA A 91 -15.41 12.02 -3.21
C ALA A 91 -14.95 10.59 -2.95
N VAL A 92 -14.48 9.87 -3.98
CA VAL A 92 -13.90 8.52 -3.83
C VAL A 92 -12.56 8.59 -3.10
N ILE A 93 -11.67 9.50 -3.51
CA ILE A 93 -10.38 9.71 -2.84
C ILE A 93 -10.58 10.06 -1.37
N ASP A 94 -11.47 11.00 -1.05
CA ASP A 94 -11.71 11.46 0.33
C ASP A 94 -12.19 10.31 1.23
N ARG A 95 -13.10 9.46 0.73
CA ARG A 95 -13.59 8.29 1.47
C ARG A 95 -12.51 7.22 1.66
N ALA A 96 -11.83 6.84 0.58
CA ALA A 96 -10.78 5.83 0.61
C ALA A 96 -9.63 6.26 1.51
N LEU A 97 -9.22 7.53 1.44
CA LEU A 97 -8.24 8.12 2.34
C LEU A 97 -8.70 8.09 3.80
N GLY A 98 -9.95 8.48 4.07
CA GLY A 98 -10.53 8.42 5.42
C GLY A 98 -10.53 7.00 6.00
N TRP A 99 -10.88 6.01 5.17
CA TRP A 99 -10.83 4.60 5.52
C TRP A 99 -9.39 4.13 5.79
N THR A 100 -8.45 4.35 4.87
CA THR A 100 -7.04 3.98 5.02
C THR A 100 -6.42 4.57 6.29
N LEU A 101 -6.66 5.85 6.59
CA LEU A 101 -6.11 6.49 7.80
C LEU A 101 -6.66 5.86 9.08
N ALA A 102 -7.93 5.47 9.09
CA ALA A 102 -8.55 4.85 10.26
C ALA A 102 -8.07 3.40 10.50
N MET A 103 -7.65 2.73 9.43
CA MET A 103 -7.12 1.36 9.46
C MET A 103 -5.68 1.25 10.00
N GLN A 104 -5.00 2.37 10.29
CA GLN A 104 -3.64 2.35 10.84
C GLN A 104 -3.59 1.65 12.19
N SER A 105 -2.68 0.68 12.33
CA SER A 105 -2.45 -0.05 13.58
C SER A 105 -1.70 0.77 14.61
N SER A 106 -1.81 0.34 15.87
CA SER A 106 -1.25 1.00 17.04
C SER A 106 0.29 1.12 17.00
N ASN A 107 0.97 0.18 16.34
CA ASN A 107 2.41 0.21 16.12
C ASN A 107 2.87 1.19 15.01
N GLY A 108 1.92 1.83 14.32
CA GLY A 108 2.17 2.81 13.26
C GLY A 108 2.13 2.25 11.84
N GLY A 109 2.21 0.94 11.65
CA GLY A 109 2.10 0.31 10.34
C GLY A 109 0.65 0.03 9.92
N TRP A 110 0.51 -0.53 8.73
CA TRP A 110 -0.74 -1.06 8.20
C TRP A 110 -0.57 -2.55 7.87
N ALA A 111 -1.62 -3.32 8.19
CA ALA A 111 -1.77 -4.72 7.82
C ALA A 111 -2.53 -4.84 6.49
N ALA A 112 -2.83 -6.05 6.02
CA ALA A 112 -3.57 -6.21 4.76
C ALA A 112 -5.06 -5.92 4.93
N PHE A 113 -5.71 -6.43 5.97
CA PHE A 113 -7.17 -6.38 6.12
C PHE A 113 -7.63 -5.74 7.42
N ASP A 114 -6.95 -6.02 8.53
CA ASP A 114 -7.43 -5.67 9.86
C ASP A 114 -6.40 -4.89 10.67
N LYS A 115 -6.86 -3.79 11.25
CA LYS A 115 -6.14 -3.07 12.29
C LYS A 115 -5.85 -3.98 13.50
N ASP A 116 -4.62 -3.92 14.05
CA ASP A 116 -4.22 -4.59 15.29
C ASP A 116 -4.64 -6.09 15.33
N ASN A 117 -4.35 -6.84 14.27
CA ASN A 117 -4.54 -8.28 14.20
C ASN A 117 -3.22 -9.02 14.47
N ASP A 118 -2.69 -8.85 15.68
CA ASP A 118 -1.32 -9.25 16.06
C ASP A 118 -1.25 -10.03 17.39
N HIS A 119 -2.36 -10.63 17.82
CA HIS A 119 -2.42 -11.42 19.06
C HIS A 119 -1.70 -12.77 18.93
N LEU A 120 -0.38 -12.75 19.16
CA LEU A 120 0.54 -13.89 19.04
C LEU A 120 0.13 -15.16 19.80
N ILE A 121 -0.73 -15.08 20.83
CA ILE A 121 -1.21 -16.25 21.54
C ILE A 121 -2.01 -17.21 20.63
N ILE A 122 -2.68 -16.67 19.60
CA ILE A 122 -3.47 -17.47 18.65
C ILE A 122 -2.58 -18.44 17.87
N THR A 123 -1.34 -18.05 17.58
CA THR A 123 -0.38 -18.90 16.83
C THR A 123 0.11 -20.11 17.64
N LYS A 124 -0.24 -20.20 18.94
CA LYS A 124 0.12 -21.34 19.81
C LYS A 124 -0.93 -22.44 19.85
N ILE A 125 -2.07 -22.24 19.19
CA ILE A 125 -3.14 -23.24 19.12
C ILE A 125 -2.72 -24.34 18.12
N PRO A 126 -2.89 -25.65 18.43
CA PRO A 126 -2.48 -26.74 17.52
C PRO A 126 -3.09 -26.69 16.11
N PHE A 127 -4.20 -25.97 15.94
CA PHE A 127 -4.84 -25.74 14.65
C PHE A 127 -3.98 -24.88 13.70
N CYS A 128 -3.19 -23.95 14.24
CA CYS A 128 -2.33 -23.03 13.48
C CYS A 128 -0.98 -23.67 13.11
N GLY A 129 -1.01 -24.89 12.54
CA GLY A 129 0.19 -25.63 12.16
C GLY A 129 0.76 -25.29 10.77
N PHE A 130 0.10 -24.40 10.02
CA PHE A 130 0.49 -24.01 8.66
C PHE A 130 0.11 -22.56 8.36
N GLY A 131 1.01 -21.83 7.70
CA GLY A 131 0.80 -20.45 7.27
C GLY A 131 0.71 -19.44 8.41
N GLU A 132 0.33 -18.20 8.05
CA GLU A 132 0.08 -17.13 9.01
C GLU A 132 -1.40 -17.10 9.41
N ALA A 133 -1.65 -17.14 10.71
CA ALA A 133 -3.00 -17.08 11.28
C ALA A 133 -3.42 -15.66 11.70
N LEU A 134 -2.50 -14.70 11.56
CA LEU A 134 -2.64 -13.31 11.98
C LEU A 134 -2.37 -12.40 10.78
N ASP A 135 -2.81 -11.16 10.92
CA ASP A 135 -2.58 -10.08 9.95
C ASP A 135 -1.88 -8.90 10.65
N PRO A 136 -0.61 -9.08 11.07
CA PRO A 136 0.16 -7.99 11.64
C PRO A 136 0.56 -7.00 10.53
N PRO A 137 0.79 -5.72 10.87
CA PRO A 137 1.36 -4.77 9.94
C PRO A 137 2.68 -5.21 9.30
N SER A 138 2.88 -4.88 8.02
CA SER A 138 4.08 -5.23 7.26
C SER A 138 4.69 -4.03 6.54
N ALA A 139 5.97 -4.15 6.19
CA ALA A 139 6.74 -3.07 5.59
C ALA A 139 6.23 -2.69 4.19
N ASP A 140 5.89 -3.68 3.36
CA ASP A 140 5.36 -3.49 2.01
C ASP A 140 4.01 -2.74 1.99
N VAL A 141 3.01 -3.20 2.73
CA VAL A 141 1.70 -2.52 2.79
C VAL A 141 1.83 -1.13 3.39
N THR A 142 2.64 -0.97 4.44
CA THR A 142 2.92 0.35 5.02
C THR A 142 3.60 1.27 4.02
N ALA A 143 4.51 0.75 3.19
CA ALA A 143 5.16 1.53 2.14
C ALA A 143 4.17 2.03 1.09
N HIS A 144 3.30 1.17 0.55
CA HIS A 144 2.30 1.62 -0.43
C HIS A 144 1.33 2.65 0.16
N VAL A 145 0.97 2.54 1.46
CA VAL A 145 0.19 3.58 2.15
C VAL A 145 0.94 4.90 2.19
N LEU A 146 2.22 4.90 2.58
CA LEU A 146 3.03 6.12 2.63
C LEU A 146 3.23 6.74 1.25
N GLU A 147 3.41 5.93 0.20
CA GLU A 147 3.48 6.40 -1.18
C GLU A 147 2.18 7.11 -1.59
N ALA A 148 1.03 6.47 -1.35
CA ALA A 148 -0.28 7.06 -1.63
C ALA A 148 -0.49 8.39 -0.90
N LEU A 149 -0.12 8.44 0.39
CA LEU A 149 -0.22 9.66 1.20
C LEU A 149 0.71 10.77 0.66
N GLY A 150 1.96 10.43 0.31
CA GLY A 150 2.90 11.36 -0.29
C GLY A 150 2.38 12.00 -1.58
N LEU A 151 1.84 11.18 -2.49
CA LEU A 151 1.24 11.63 -3.75
C LEU A 151 -0.01 12.48 -3.56
N LEU A 152 -0.76 12.26 -2.48
CA LEU A 152 -1.91 13.08 -2.09
C LEU A 152 -1.51 14.38 -1.36
N GLY A 153 -0.21 14.62 -1.19
CA GLY A 153 0.34 15.87 -0.62
C GLY A 153 0.53 15.85 0.90
N PHE A 154 0.47 14.67 1.54
CA PHE A 154 0.84 14.53 2.94
C PHE A 154 2.36 14.37 3.07
N ASP A 155 2.94 15.01 4.07
CA ASP A 155 4.37 14.90 4.38
C ASP A 155 4.61 14.27 5.75
N ARG A 156 5.88 14.16 6.15
CA ARG A 156 6.29 13.60 7.45
C ARG A 156 5.75 14.34 8.67
N HIS A 157 5.18 15.54 8.53
CA HIS A 157 4.56 16.25 9.65
C HIS A 157 3.14 15.75 9.92
N HIS A 158 2.49 15.08 8.96
CA HIS A 158 1.20 14.45 9.20
C HIS A 158 1.35 13.28 10.20
N PRO A 159 0.56 13.21 11.30
CA PRO A 159 0.76 12.20 12.34
C PRO A 159 0.74 10.75 11.85
N ALA A 160 -0.12 10.44 10.87
CA ALA A 160 -0.18 9.08 10.32
C ALA A 160 1.09 8.73 9.53
N VAL A 161 1.60 9.67 8.72
CA VAL A 161 2.83 9.51 7.94
C VAL A 161 4.03 9.37 8.88
N ALA A 162 4.13 10.24 9.89
CA ALA A 162 5.19 10.18 10.89
C ALA A 162 5.27 8.80 11.57
N ARG A 163 4.12 8.24 11.99
CA ARG A 163 4.08 6.91 12.61
C ARG A 163 4.43 5.78 11.64
N GLY A 164 3.92 5.83 10.40
CA GLY A 164 4.25 4.85 9.36
C GLY A 164 5.74 4.89 9.00
N TYR A 165 6.32 6.08 8.88
CA TYR A 165 7.74 6.28 8.68
C TYR A 165 8.56 5.65 9.81
N GLN A 166 8.20 5.91 11.07
CA GLN A 166 8.89 5.30 12.21
C GLN A 166 8.76 3.78 12.25
N PHE A 167 7.60 3.24 11.83
CA PHE A 167 7.42 1.80 11.65
C PHE A 167 8.41 1.25 10.62
N LEU A 168 8.47 1.82 9.41
CA LEU A 168 9.43 1.36 8.38
C LEU A 168 10.88 1.49 8.84
N ARG A 169 11.25 2.55 9.56
CA ARG A 169 12.60 2.72 10.13
C ARG A 169 12.95 1.60 11.11
N LYS A 170 11.97 1.07 11.84
CA LYS A 170 12.14 -0.02 12.80
C LYS A 170 12.20 -1.39 12.12
N GLU A 171 11.44 -1.58 11.06
CA GLU A 171 11.37 -2.86 10.31
C GLU A 171 12.51 -3.02 9.30
N GLN A 172 13.47 -2.09 9.23
CA GLN A 172 14.64 -2.26 8.38
C GLN A 172 15.57 -3.33 8.96
N GLU A 173 16.00 -4.24 8.11
CA GLU A 173 16.95 -5.29 8.46
C GLU A 173 18.36 -4.72 8.68
N ALA A 174 19.19 -5.49 9.39
CA ALA A 174 20.57 -5.08 9.69
C ALA A 174 21.44 -4.91 8.44
N ASP A 175 21.09 -5.57 7.33
CA ASP A 175 21.76 -5.45 6.04
C ASP A 175 21.24 -4.30 5.16
N GLY A 176 20.23 -3.57 5.64
CA GLY A 176 19.61 -2.43 4.97
C GLY A 176 18.35 -2.75 4.18
N SER A 177 18.00 -4.03 3.99
CA SER A 177 16.79 -4.42 3.25
C SER A 177 15.51 -4.30 4.09
N TRP A 178 14.36 -4.51 3.45
CA TRP A 178 13.08 -4.74 4.12
C TRP A 178 12.44 -6.03 3.64
N PHE A 179 11.87 -6.79 4.58
CA PHE A 179 11.10 -8.00 4.29
C PHE A 179 9.86 -7.70 3.44
N GLY A 180 9.65 -8.48 2.38
CA GLY A 180 8.44 -8.47 1.57
C GLY A 180 7.47 -9.55 2.06
N ARG A 181 6.35 -9.13 2.66
CA ARG A 181 5.36 -10.06 3.24
C ARG A 181 4.48 -10.69 2.17
N TRP A 182 4.18 -9.95 1.11
CA TRP A 182 3.24 -10.34 0.04
C TRP A 182 3.88 -10.52 -1.34
N GLY A 183 5.11 -10.06 -1.52
CA GLY A 183 5.94 -10.35 -2.69
C GLY A 183 7.27 -10.95 -2.28
N VAL A 184 7.87 -11.77 -3.14
CA VAL A 184 9.13 -12.48 -2.86
C VAL A 184 10.32 -11.57 -3.15
N ASN A 185 11.20 -11.26 -2.20
CA ASN A 185 11.02 -11.17 -0.76
C ASN A 185 11.69 -9.87 -0.30
N HIS A 186 13.01 -9.84 -0.03
CA HIS A 186 13.71 -8.61 0.33
C HIS A 186 13.84 -7.64 -0.84
N ILE A 187 13.94 -8.14 -2.08
CA ILE A 187 13.89 -7.26 -3.28
C ILE A 187 12.55 -6.53 -3.30
N TYR A 188 11.44 -7.25 -3.12
CA TYR A 188 10.10 -6.67 -3.16
C TYR A 188 9.88 -5.65 -2.05
N GLY A 189 10.15 -6.01 -0.79
CA GLY A 189 9.98 -5.09 0.34
C GLY A 189 10.82 -3.82 0.20
N THR A 190 12.10 -3.96 -0.19
CA THR A 190 12.99 -2.82 -0.39
C THR A 190 12.54 -1.95 -1.57
N ALA A 191 12.08 -2.56 -2.66
CA ALA A 191 11.57 -1.85 -3.83
C ALA A 191 10.25 -1.11 -3.57
N ALA A 192 9.44 -1.54 -2.60
CA ALA A 192 8.25 -0.82 -2.16
C ALA A 192 8.60 0.36 -1.22
N VAL A 193 9.53 0.16 -0.28
CA VAL A 193 9.87 1.17 0.74
C VAL A 193 10.59 2.39 0.16
N LEU A 194 11.51 2.21 -0.79
CA LEU A 194 12.31 3.32 -1.32
C LEU A 194 11.45 4.40 -2.02
N PRO A 195 10.53 4.06 -2.95
CA PRO A 195 9.59 5.03 -3.54
C PRO A 195 8.71 5.71 -2.48
N ALA A 196 8.22 4.96 -1.49
CA ALA A 196 7.39 5.50 -0.43
C ALA A 196 8.12 6.58 0.39
N LEU A 197 9.39 6.35 0.76
CA LEU A 197 10.23 7.33 1.45
C LEU A 197 10.43 8.60 0.60
N ALA A 198 10.67 8.44 -0.70
CA ALA A 198 10.80 9.57 -1.62
C ALA A 198 9.49 10.36 -1.72
N ALA A 199 8.35 9.68 -1.84
CA ALA A 199 7.03 10.28 -1.98
C ALA A 199 6.63 11.16 -0.79
N ILE A 200 7.02 10.77 0.43
CA ILE A 200 6.76 11.57 1.65
C ILE A 200 7.83 12.65 1.92
N GLY A 201 8.78 12.84 1.00
CA GLY A 201 9.82 13.87 1.08
C GLY A 201 10.95 13.54 2.05
N GLU A 202 11.30 12.27 2.24
CA GLU A 202 12.52 11.89 2.96
C GLU A 202 13.77 12.30 2.17
N ASP A 203 14.84 12.67 2.89
CA ASP A 203 16.14 12.88 2.26
C ASP A 203 16.72 11.52 1.85
N MET A 204 16.65 11.21 0.56
CA MET A 204 17.15 9.94 0.01
C MET A 204 18.66 9.75 0.14
N SER A 205 19.40 10.77 0.63
CA SER A 205 20.82 10.67 0.92
C SER A 205 21.14 10.15 2.32
N GLN A 206 20.12 9.88 3.15
CA GLN A 206 20.31 9.38 4.52
C GLN A 206 21.05 8.03 4.55
N PRO A 207 21.91 7.77 5.57
CA PRO A 207 22.75 6.56 5.60
C PRO A 207 21.98 5.24 5.49
N TYR A 208 20.79 5.16 6.10
CA TYR A 208 19.99 3.94 6.10
C TYR A 208 19.35 3.64 4.73
N ILE A 209 19.06 4.69 3.95
CA ILE A 209 18.56 4.56 2.57
C ILE A 209 19.71 4.16 1.66
N ARG A 210 20.90 4.73 1.88
CA ARG A 210 22.11 4.32 1.16
C ARG A 210 22.43 2.85 1.42
N ALA A 211 22.32 2.38 2.66
CA ALA A 211 22.50 0.97 2.99
C ALA A 211 21.53 0.07 2.21
N ALA A 212 20.26 0.45 2.09
CA ALA A 212 19.29 -0.27 1.27
C ALA A 212 19.64 -0.26 -0.23
N ALA A 213 20.09 0.87 -0.77
CA ALA A 213 20.54 0.96 -2.15
C ALA A 213 21.81 0.12 -2.42
N GLU A 214 22.77 0.16 -1.48
CA GLU A 214 23.97 -0.67 -1.50
C GLU A 214 23.61 -2.16 -1.44
N TRP A 215 22.62 -2.53 -0.63
CA TRP A 215 22.08 -3.89 -0.57
C TRP A 215 21.52 -4.33 -1.93
N ILE A 216 20.69 -3.51 -2.59
CA ILE A 216 20.18 -3.83 -3.93
C ILE A 216 21.34 -4.02 -4.90
N ILE A 217 22.31 -3.10 -4.95
CA ILE A 217 23.46 -3.18 -5.87
C ILE A 217 24.28 -4.45 -5.61
N ALA A 218 24.49 -4.82 -4.35
CA ALA A 218 25.26 -6.01 -3.98
C ALA A 218 24.60 -7.33 -4.43
N HIS A 219 23.28 -7.34 -4.65
CA HIS A 219 22.51 -8.50 -5.10
C HIS A 219 22.21 -8.51 -6.60
N GLN A 220 22.86 -7.64 -7.39
CA GLN A 220 22.73 -7.67 -8.85
C GLN A 220 23.41 -8.91 -9.45
N ASN A 221 22.68 -9.64 -10.30
CA ASN A 221 23.20 -10.77 -11.04
C ASN A 221 24.17 -10.32 -12.14
N ALA A 222 25.01 -11.24 -12.62
CA ALA A 222 26.00 -10.96 -13.67
C ALA A 222 25.39 -10.53 -15.02
N ASP A 223 24.12 -10.85 -15.26
CA ASP A 223 23.34 -10.44 -16.44
C ASP A 223 22.72 -9.04 -16.30
N GLY A 224 22.91 -8.39 -15.14
CA GLY A 224 22.38 -7.06 -14.82
C GLY A 224 20.99 -7.08 -14.16
N GLY A 225 20.35 -8.24 -14.02
CA GLY A 225 19.05 -8.40 -13.36
C GLY A 225 19.15 -8.72 -11.86
N TRP A 226 18.01 -9.08 -11.26
CA TRP A 226 17.89 -9.55 -9.88
C TRP A 226 16.93 -10.74 -9.81
N GLY A 227 17.07 -11.58 -8.78
CA GLY A 227 16.16 -12.70 -8.53
C GLY A 227 16.29 -13.22 -7.10
N GLU A 228 15.16 -13.65 -6.54
CA GLU A 228 15.04 -14.20 -5.19
C GLU A 228 14.01 -15.34 -5.18
#